data_AF-A0A6J4RM61-F1
#
_entry.id   AF-A0A6J4RM61-F1
#
_cell.length_a   1.000
_cell.length_b   1.000
_cell.length_c   1.000
_cell.angle_alpha   90.00
_cell.angle_beta   90.00
_cell.angle_gamma   90.00
#
_symmetry.space_group_name_H-M   'P 1'
#
loop_
_entity.id
_entity.type
_entity.pdbx_description
1 polymer ?
#
loop_
_entity_poly.entity_id
_entity_poly.type
_entity_poly.pdbx_seq_one_letter_code
_entity_poly.pdbx_strand_id
1 'polypeptide(L)'
;MGPAAKPARVRFVQAAAFLLGALALEALIERGSTPFYWTPLIIGLSYLGAAIAGGKSGGHWPTACVLVGWGAVVVWAALARPVDVNLEGAYLVGAGAGVLVAGVLLRRGFKVDVVGLGVAAVGAGLVLALAARHDAATEARTFAIALAVVALVNVALGLAARKR
;
A
#
# COMPACT_ATOMS: atom_id res chain seq x y z
N MET A 1 -17.92 3.19 23.84
CA MET A 1 -17.72 1.81 23.35
C MET A 1 -16.52 1.80 22.43
N GLY A 2 -15.38 1.23 22.86
CA GLY A 2 -14.18 1.17 22.02
C GLY A 2 -14.40 0.28 20.78
N PRO A 3 -13.65 0.50 19.69
CA PRO A 3 -13.77 -0.34 18.51
C PRO A 3 -13.51 -1.81 18.88
N ALA A 4 -14.46 -2.69 18.55
CA ALA A 4 -14.33 -4.12 18.77
C ALA A 4 -12.99 -4.63 18.21
N ALA A 5 -12.19 -5.30 19.05
CA ALA A 5 -10.86 -5.75 18.68
C ALA A 5 -10.94 -6.72 17.48
N LYS A 6 -10.12 -6.46 16.44
CA LYS A 6 -10.05 -7.34 15.26
C LYS A 6 -9.69 -8.79 15.69
N PRO A 7 -10.35 -9.82 15.14
CA PRO A 7 -10.05 -11.21 15.44
C PRO A 7 -8.57 -11.55 15.14
N ALA A 8 -7.95 -12.40 15.97
CA ALA A 8 -6.55 -12.78 15.82
C ALA A 8 -6.24 -13.37 14.43
N ARG A 9 -7.14 -14.18 13.87
CA ARG A 9 -7.00 -14.74 12.50
C ARG A 9 -6.85 -13.65 11.45
N VAL A 10 -7.65 -12.58 11.52
CA VAL A 10 -7.57 -11.45 10.58
C VAL A 10 -6.21 -10.78 10.69
N ARG A 11 -5.72 -10.56 11.92
CA ARG A 11 -4.41 -9.92 12.16
C ARG A 11 -3.25 -10.75 11.59
N PHE A 12 -3.29 -12.08 11.71
CA PHE A 12 -2.25 -12.93 11.13
C PHE A 12 -2.26 -12.93 9.59
N VAL A 13 -3.44 -12.92 8.96
CA VAL A 13 -3.52 -12.81 7.49
C VAL A 13 -3.04 -11.44 7.02
N GLN A 14 -3.36 -10.35 7.75
CA GLN A 14 -2.83 -9.01 7.48
C GLN A 14 -1.30 -8.98 7.62
N ALA A 15 -0.75 -9.59 8.67
CA ALA A 15 0.69 -9.69 8.85
C ALA A 15 1.38 -10.47 7.73
N ALA A 16 0.79 -11.58 7.28
CA ALA A 16 1.31 -12.35 6.15
C ALA A 16 1.32 -11.52 4.86
N ALA A 17 0.27 -10.75 4.59
CA ALA A 17 0.21 -9.87 3.42
C ALA A 17 1.33 -8.81 3.43
N PHE A 18 1.60 -8.19 4.58
CA PHE A 18 2.67 -7.21 4.72
C PHE A 18 4.07 -7.85 4.66
N LEU A 19 4.27 -9.03 5.25
CA LEU A 19 5.53 -9.78 5.13
C LEU A 19 5.84 -10.18 3.70
N LEU A 20 4.84 -10.68 2.96
CA LEU A 20 5.00 -11.03 1.55
C LEU A 20 5.38 -9.79 0.71
N GLY A 21 4.77 -8.63 1.00
CA GLY A 21 5.16 -7.36 0.39
C GLY A 21 6.60 -6.96 0.67
N ALA A 22 7.04 -7.06 1.93
CA ALA A 22 8.41 -6.75 2.32
C ALA A 22 9.43 -7.67 1.63
N LEU A 23 9.15 -8.98 1.60
CA LEU A 23 10.00 -9.97 0.93
C LEU A 23 10.05 -9.74 -0.59
N ALA A 24 8.93 -9.37 -1.21
CA ALA A 24 8.91 -9.05 -2.64
C ALA A 24 9.77 -7.82 -2.97
N LEU A 25 9.77 -6.80 -2.11
CA LEU A 25 10.65 -5.62 -2.27
C LEU A 25 12.13 -5.98 -2.15
N GLU A 26 12.53 -6.73 -1.10
CA GLU A 26 13.93 -7.17 -0.95
C GLU A 26 14.39 -8.07 -2.10
N ALA A 27 13.55 -9.00 -2.57
CA ALA A 27 13.88 -9.86 -3.71
C ALA A 27 14.09 -9.08 -5.02
N LEU A 28 13.41 -7.94 -5.19
CA LEU A 28 13.63 -7.05 -6.34
C LEU A 28 14.92 -6.23 -6.21
N ILE A 29 15.26 -5.80 -4.99
CA ILE A 29 16.52 -5.12 -4.69
C ILE A 29 17.71 -6.04 -4.98
N GLU A 30 17.67 -7.29 -4.49
CA GLU A 30 18.74 -8.27 -4.70
C GLU A 30 18.98 -8.61 -6.18
N ARG A 31 17.94 -8.52 -7.02
CA ARG A 31 18.04 -8.79 -8.46
C ARG A 31 18.63 -7.62 -9.26
N GLY A 32 19.06 -6.53 -8.61
CA GLY A 32 19.67 -5.36 -9.27
C GLY A 32 18.75 -4.65 -10.27
N SER A 33 17.45 -4.94 -10.23
CA SER A 33 16.44 -4.53 -11.20
C SER A 33 15.38 -3.70 -10.51
N THR A 34 15.80 -2.69 -9.75
CA THR A 34 14.92 -1.71 -9.09
C THR A 34 14.75 -0.46 -9.95
N PRO A 35 13.94 -0.47 -11.01
CA PRO A 35 13.30 0.76 -11.36
C PRO A 35 12.17 0.96 -10.33
N PHE A 36 12.28 2.08 -9.62
CA PHE A 36 11.43 2.56 -8.53
C PHE A 36 9.91 2.34 -8.70
N TYR A 37 9.47 2.18 -9.94
CA TYR A 37 8.09 2.08 -10.35
C TYR A 37 7.33 0.84 -9.82
N TRP A 38 8.01 -0.24 -9.40
CA TRP A 38 7.33 -1.42 -8.81
C TRP A 38 6.96 -1.26 -7.32
N THR A 39 7.75 -0.48 -6.58
CA THR A 39 7.57 -0.26 -5.14
C THR A 39 6.16 0.15 -4.74
N PRO A 40 5.54 1.19 -5.35
CA PRO A 40 4.20 1.62 -4.96
C PRO A 40 3.13 0.56 -5.22
N LEU A 41 3.26 -0.24 -6.29
CA LEU A 41 2.33 -1.31 -6.59
C LEU A 41 2.40 -2.42 -5.54
N ILE A 42 3.61 -2.84 -5.15
CA ILE A 42 3.80 -3.90 -4.15
C ILE A 42 3.25 -3.48 -2.79
N ILE A 43 3.50 -2.24 -2.38
CA ILE A 43 2.91 -1.68 -1.15
C ILE A 43 1.38 -1.69 -1.29
N GLY A 44 0.83 -1.20 -2.41
CA GLY A 44 -0.61 -1.20 -2.65
C GLY A 44 -1.24 -2.59 -2.57
N LEU A 45 -0.64 -3.60 -3.21
CA LEU A 45 -1.11 -4.98 -3.18
C LEU A 45 -1.06 -5.58 -1.77
N SER A 46 -0.05 -5.21 -0.98
CA SER A 46 0.07 -5.63 0.42
C SER A 46 -1.08 -5.06 1.27
N TYR A 47 -1.38 -3.77 1.10
CA TYR A 47 -2.54 -3.14 1.74
C TYR A 47 -3.87 -3.71 1.23
N LEU A 48 -3.96 -4.09 -0.05
CA LEU A 48 -5.15 -4.72 -0.62
C LEU A 48 -5.40 -6.10 -0.02
N GLY A 49 -4.36 -6.94 0.08
CA GLY A 49 -4.45 -8.24 0.77
C GLY A 49 -4.88 -8.07 2.23
N ALA A 50 -4.33 -7.08 2.92
CA ALA A 50 -4.72 -6.75 4.30
C ALA A 50 -6.17 -6.23 4.40
N ALA A 51 -6.66 -5.46 3.40
CA ALA A 51 -8.03 -4.98 3.33
C ALA A 51 -9.03 -6.12 3.12
N ILE A 52 -8.73 -7.04 2.19
CA ILE A 52 -9.52 -8.24 1.91
C ILE A 52 -9.63 -9.11 3.16
N ALA A 53 -8.53 -9.36 3.85
CA ALA A 53 -8.50 -10.14 5.09
C ALA A 53 -9.41 -9.57 6.19
N GLY A 54 -9.55 -8.25 6.24
CA GLY A 54 -10.41 -7.55 7.20
C GLY A 54 -11.85 -7.35 6.73
N GLY A 55 -12.22 -7.75 5.51
CA GLY A 55 -13.56 -7.56 4.97
C GLY A 55 -14.00 -6.08 4.96
N LYS A 56 -15.30 -5.81 5.12
CA LYS A 56 -15.86 -4.44 5.13
C LYS A 56 -15.30 -3.55 6.25
N SER A 57 -14.76 -4.13 7.31
CA SER A 57 -14.17 -3.43 8.46
C SER A 57 -12.64 -3.38 8.41
N GLY A 58 -12.01 -3.83 7.32
CA GLY A 58 -10.56 -3.97 7.21
C GLY A 58 -9.78 -2.66 7.34
N GLY A 59 -10.41 -1.51 7.07
CA GLY A 59 -9.85 -0.15 7.23
C GLY A 59 -8.81 0.23 6.18
N HIS A 60 -8.15 -0.74 5.54
CA HIS A 60 -7.08 -0.53 4.57
C HIS A 60 -7.54 -0.36 3.13
N TRP A 61 -8.84 -0.52 2.84
CA TRP A 61 -9.41 -0.36 1.50
C TRP A 61 -9.03 0.96 0.81
N PRO A 62 -9.09 2.13 1.47
CA PRO A 62 -8.80 3.39 0.83
C PRO A 62 -7.32 3.50 0.43
N THR A 63 -6.43 3.19 1.37
CA THR A 63 -4.98 3.16 1.16
C THR A 63 -4.59 2.15 0.07
N ALA A 64 -5.21 0.96 0.08
CA ALA A 64 -5.01 -0.06 -0.94
C ALA A 64 -5.39 0.44 -2.33
N CYS A 65 -6.58 1.03 -2.48
CA CYS A 65 -7.06 1.50 -3.78
C CYS A 65 -6.18 2.62 -4.35
N VAL A 66 -5.76 3.58 -3.52
CA VAL A 66 -4.86 4.66 -3.94
C VAL A 66 -3.51 4.12 -4.37
N LEU A 67 -2.88 3.28 -3.54
CA LEU A 67 -1.53 2.78 -3.83
C LEU A 67 -1.51 1.77 -4.98
N VAL A 68 -2.54 0.92 -5.12
CA VAL A 68 -2.68 0.02 -6.28
C VAL A 68 -2.94 0.81 -7.55
N GLY A 69 -3.86 1.78 -7.51
CA GLY A 69 -4.17 2.61 -8.68
C GLY A 69 -2.96 3.40 -9.15
N TRP A 70 -2.27 4.07 -8.23
CA TRP A 70 -1.03 4.78 -8.50
C TRP A 70 0.07 3.83 -8.99
N GLY A 71 0.37 2.77 -8.24
CA GLY A 71 1.41 1.80 -8.59
C GLY A 71 1.17 1.11 -9.93
N ALA A 72 -0.08 0.81 -10.29
CA ALA A 72 -0.42 0.22 -11.59
C ALA A 72 -0.14 1.20 -12.74
N VAL A 73 -0.49 2.48 -12.58
CA VAL A 73 -0.17 3.52 -13.57
C VAL A 73 1.33 3.71 -13.71
N VAL A 74 2.05 3.70 -12.59
CA VAL A 74 3.51 3.82 -12.53
C VAL A 74 4.19 2.67 -13.29
N VAL A 75 3.77 1.43 -13.04
CA VAL A 75 4.25 0.25 -13.79
C VAL A 75 3.87 0.33 -15.26
N TRP A 76 2.62 0.69 -15.57
CA TRP A 76 2.15 0.79 -16.95
C TRP A 76 2.93 1.82 -17.75
N ALA A 77 3.13 3.02 -17.21
CA ALA A 77 3.89 4.08 -17.88
C ALA A 77 5.35 3.66 -18.12
N ALA A 78 5.97 2.98 -17.15
CA ALA A 78 7.34 2.49 -17.30
C ALA A 78 7.49 1.34 -18.32
N LEU A 79 6.44 0.56 -18.54
CA LEU A 79 6.39 -0.48 -19.56
C LEU A 79 6.01 0.07 -20.94
N ALA A 80 5.23 1.15 -21.01
CA ALA A 80 4.79 1.82 -22.24
C ALA A 80 5.87 2.69 -22.91
N ARG A 81 7.14 2.26 -22.83
CA ARG A 81 8.38 3.02 -23.12
C ARG A 81 8.44 3.90 -24.39
N PRO A 82 7.65 3.74 -25.47
CA PRO A 82 7.68 4.69 -26.59
C PRO A 82 6.58 5.77 -26.60
N VAL A 83 5.65 5.79 -25.64
CA VAL A 83 4.58 6.80 -25.61
C VAL A 83 4.97 7.93 -24.67
N ASP A 84 4.93 9.17 -25.16
CA ASP A 84 5.22 10.39 -24.39
C ASP A 84 4.07 10.66 -23.41
N VAL A 85 4.02 9.86 -22.33
CA VAL A 85 2.98 9.94 -21.31
C VAL A 85 3.37 11.04 -20.32
N ASN A 86 2.49 12.05 -20.15
CA ASN A 86 2.61 12.99 -19.05
C ASN A 86 2.48 12.24 -17.72
N LEU A 87 3.62 11.90 -17.13
CA LEU A 87 3.72 11.10 -15.91
C LEU A 87 3.00 11.78 -14.75
N GLU A 88 3.20 13.07 -14.56
CA GLU A 88 2.55 13.85 -13.49
C GLU A 88 1.02 13.78 -13.58
N GLY A 89 0.48 13.97 -14.79
CA GLY A 89 -0.95 13.85 -15.05
C GLY A 89 -1.47 12.43 -14.82
N ALA A 90 -0.73 11.41 -15.29
CA ALA A 90 -1.09 10.01 -15.10
C ALA A 90 -1.10 9.63 -13.61
N TYR A 91 -0.13 10.11 -12.83
CA TYR A 91 -0.06 9.89 -11.39
C TYR A 91 -1.21 10.56 -10.63
N LEU A 92 -1.53 11.81 -10.97
CA LEU A 92 -2.69 12.52 -10.43
C LEU A 92 -4.00 11.79 -10.73
N VAL A 93 -4.15 11.29 -11.96
CA VAL A 93 -5.32 10.52 -12.37
C VAL A 93 -5.40 9.19 -11.61
N GLY A 94 -4.29 8.47 -11.44
CA GLY A 94 -4.24 7.21 -10.69
C GLY A 94 -4.58 7.39 -9.22
N ALA A 95 -4.02 8.41 -8.57
CA ALA A 95 -4.32 8.75 -7.19
C ALA A 95 -5.78 9.21 -7.03
N GLY A 96 -6.26 10.09 -7.92
CA GLY A 96 -7.64 10.57 -7.95
C GLY A 96 -8.66 9.44 -8.15
N ALA A 97 -8.37 8.50 -9.06
CA ALA A 97 -9.19 7.31 -9.26
C ALA A 97 -9.24 6.43 -7.99
N GLY A 98 -8.10 6.25 -7.30
CA GLY A 98 -8.05 5.55 -6.02
C GLY A 98 -8.91 6.21 -4.93
N VAL A 99 -8.90 7.55 -4.86
CA VAL A 99 -9.76 8.32 -3.94
C VAL A 99 -11.24 8.17 -4.29
N LEU A 100 -11.59 8.21 -5.57
CA LEU A 100 -12.97 7.99 -6.03
C LEU A 100 -13.47 6.58 -5.68
N VAL A 101 -12.64 5.56 -5.90
CA VAL A 101 -12.95 4.17 -5.51
C VAL A 101 -13.14 4.07 -4.00
N ALA A 102 -12.30 4.73 -3.20
CA ALA A 102 -12.46 4.79 -1.74
C ALA A 102 -13.81 5.43 -1.34
N GLY A 103 -14.22 6.51 -2.02
CA GLY A 103 -15.53 7.14 -1.81
C GLY A 103 -16.70 6.23 -2.19
N VAL A 104 -16.57 5.45 -3.26
CA VAL A 104 -17.58 4.44 -3.65
C VAL A 104 -17.67 3.32 -2.61
N LEU A 105 -16.53 2.86 -2.08
CA LEU A 105 -16.49 1.84 -1.03
C LEU A 105 -17.13 2.35 0.28
N LEU A 106 -16.91 3.61 0.65
CA LEU A 106 -17.59 4.25 1.77
C LEU A 106 -19.12 4.16 1.61
N ARG A 107 -19.64 4.51 0.42
CA ARG A 107 -21.08 4.43 0.11
C ARG A 107 -21.63 3.00 0.16
N ARG A 108 -20.79 1.98 -0.04
CA ARG A 108 -21.16 0.56 0.06
C ARG A 108 -20.99 -0.04 1.47
N GLY A 109 -20.77 0.82 2.47
CA GLY A 109 -20.67 0.41 3.88
C GLY A 109 -19.31 -0.16 4.28
N PHE A 110 -18.25 0.11 3.50
CA PHE A 110 -16.89 -0.20 3.92
C PHE A 110 -16.39 0.89 4.86
N LYS A 111 -15.64 0.49 5.90
CA LYS A 111 -14.95 1.44 6.78
C LYS A 111 -13.73 2.02 6.07
N VAL A 112 -13.72 3.34 5.96
CA VAL A 112 -12.62 4.12 5.38
C VAL A 112 -11.93 4.86 6.51
N ASP A 113 -10.64 4.63 6.67
CA ASP A 113 -9.78 5.48 7.49
C ASP A 113 -9.38 6.71 6.65
N VAL A 114 -10.00 7.85 6.92
CA VAL A 114 -9.77 9.11 6.20
C VAL A 114 -8.35 9.64 6.45
N VAL A 115 -7.80 9.38 7.64
CA VAL A 115 -6.41 9.76 7.96
C VAL A 115 -5.45 8.87 7.18
N GLY A 116 -5.68 7.56 7.14
CA GLY A 116 -4.91 6.61 6.33
C GLY A 116 -4.99 6.89 4.82
N LEU A 117 -6.13 7.37 4.34
CA LEU A 117 -6.30 7.83 2.96
C LEU A 117 -5.50 9.11 2.69
N GLY A 118 -5.58 10.10 3.59
CA GLY A 118 -4.83 11.35 3.49
C GLY A 118 -3.32 11.14 3.53
N VAL A 119 -2.83 10.30 4.45
CA VAL A 119 -1.42 9.92 4.55
C VAL A 119 -0.95 9.17 3.30
N ALA A 120 -1.78 8.29 2.73
CA ALA A 120 -1.44 7.59 1.49
C ALA A 120 -1.38 8.55 0.28
N ALA A 121 -2.32 9.49 0.18
CA ALA A 121 -2.34 10.48 -0.90
C ALA A 121 -1.16 11.47 -0.80
N VAL A 122 -0.87 11.99 0.40
CA VAL A 122 0.28 12.87 0.66
C VAL A 122 1.59 12.11 0.48
N GLY A 123 1.67 10.87 0.97
CA GLY A 123 2.83 10.00 0.80
C GLY A 123 3.12 9.70 -0.67
N ALA A 124 2.10 9.37 -1.46
CA ALA A 124 2.26 9.18 -2.90
C ALA A 124 2.77 10.45 -3.61
N GLY A 125 2.24 11.63 -3.25
CA GLY A 125 2.70 12.92 -3.79
C GLY A 125 4.14 13.27 -3.37
N LEU A 126 4.50 13.02 -2.11
CA LEU A 126 5.85 13.26 -1.59
C LEU A 126 6.86 12.32 -2.24
N VAL A 127 6.51 11.04 -2.39
CA VAL A 127 7.33 10.05 -3.08
C VAL A 127 7.53 10.45 -4.54
N LEU A 128 6.50 10.97 -5.20
CA LEU A 128 6.64 11.51 -6.56
C LEU A 128 7.68 12.64 -6.63
N ALA A 129 7.65 13.55 -5.66
CA ALA A 129 8.54 14.69 -5.57
C ALA A 129 9.99 14.28 -5.22
N LEU A 130 10.17 13.21 -4.46
CA LEU A 130 11.47 12.70 -4.00
C LEU A 130 12.12 11.70 -4.95
N ALA A 131 11.33 10.92 -5.70
CA ALA A 131 11.81 10.01 -6.73
C ALA A 131 12.64 10.71 -7.83
N ALA A 132 12.50 12.03 -7.94
CA ALA A 132 13.33 12.87 -8.80
C ALA A 132 14.75 13.16 -8.23
N ARG A 133 15.08 12.74 -6.99
CA ARG A 133 16.27 13.22 -6.26
C ARG A 133 17.10 12.15 -5.54
N HIS A 134 16.64 10.90 -5.38
CA HIS A 134 17.33 9.88 -4.57
C HIS A 134 17.52 8.52 -5.27
N ASP A 135 18.42 7.71 -4.71
CA ASP A 135 18.70 6.33 -5.16
C ASP A 135 17.53 5.39 -4.81
N ALA A 136 16.89 4.84 -5.85
CA ALA A 136 15.69 4.02 -5.78
C ALA A 136 15.83 2.79 -4.88
N ALA A 137 17.04 2.23 -4.73
CA ALA A 137 17.29 1.06 -3.90
C ALA A 137 17.15 1.37 -2.39
N THR A 138 17.62 2.55 -1.96
CA THR A 138 17.56 2.98 -0.56
C THR A 138 16.11 3.25 -0.12
N GLU A 139 15.31 3.85 -1.01
CA GLU A 139 13.89 4.09 -0.75
C GLU A 139 13.09 2.78 -0.69
N ALA A 140 13.31 1.85 -1.63
CA ALA A 140 12.64 0.55 -1.64
C ALA A 140 12.91 -0.25 -0.34
N ARG A 141 14.15 -0.23 0.16
CA ARG A 141 14.52 -0.88 1.43
C ARG A 141 13.84 -0.22 2.63
N THR A 142 13.71 1.11 2.62
CA THR A 142 12.98 1.84 3.68
C THR A 142 11.52 1.40 3.76
N PHE A 143 10.85 1.25 2.60
CA PHE A 143 9.48 0.75 2.55
C PHE A 143 9.37 -0.73 2.93
N ALA A 144 10.33 -1.57 2.55
CA ALA A 144 10.37 -2.98 2.95
C ALA A 144 10.44 -3.13 4.48
N ILE A 145 11.31 -2.33 5.13
CA ILE A 145 11.42 -2.27 6.59
C ILE A 145 10.10 -1.81 7.22
N ALA A 146 9.48 -0.76 6.68
CA ALA A 146 8.21 -0.26 7.19
C ALA A 146 7.09 -1.34 7.12
N LEU A 147 6.99 -2.07 6.02
CA LEU A 147 6.04 -3.19 5.88
C LEU A 147 6.33 -4.31 6.89
N ALA A 148 7.60 -4.67 7.09
CA ALA A 148 8.00 -5.67 8.07
C ALA A 148 7.61 -5.25 9.51
N VAL A 149 7.83 -3.99 9.88
CA VAL A 149 7.42 -3.45 11.19
C VAL A 149 5.90 -3.53 11.36
N VAL A 150 5.13 -3.11 10.36
CA VAL A 150 3.66 -3.19 10.40
C VAL A 150 3.19 -4.64 10.54
N ALA A 151 3.86 -5.59 9.88
CA ALA A 151 3.55 -7.01 10.04
C ALA A 151 3.79 -7.51 11.47
N LEU A 152 4.95 -7.18 12.06
CA LEU A 152 5.30 -7.55 13.43
C LEU A 152 4.29 -7.00 14.45
N VAL A 153 3.86 -5.74 14.28
CA VAL A 153 2.82 -5.14 15.11
C VAL A 153 1.51 -5.93 15.01
N ASN A 154 1.11 -6.35 13.81
CA ASN A 154 -0.10 -7.16 13.63
C ASN A 154 0.02 -8.54 14.28
N VAL A 155 1.19 -9.19 14.23
CA VAL A 155 1.48 -10.45 14.94
C VAL A 155 1.37 -10.24 16.45
N ALA A 156 2.03 -9.23 17.02
CA ALA A 156 2.02 -8.96 18.45
C ALA A 156 0.60 -8.71 18.98
N LEU A 157 -0.19 -7.90 18.26
CA LEU A 157 -1.58 -7.65 18.61
C LEU A 157 -2.47 -8.89 18.43
N GLY A 158 -2.18 -9.75 17.45
CA GLY A 158 -2.86 -11.03 17.27
C GLY A 158 -2.60 -12.01 18.42
N LEU A 159 -1.36 -12.07 18.90
CA LEU A 159 -0.97 -12.88 20.06
C LEU A 159 -1.61 -12.35 21.35
N ALA A 160 -1.63 -11.04 21.56
CA ALA A 160 -2.28 -10.42 22.72
C ALA A 160 -3.80 -10.69 22.75
N ALA A 161 -4.45 -10.73 21.58
CA ALA A 161 -5.87 -11.03 21.47
C ALA A 161 -6.22 -12.52 21.69
N ARG A 162 -5.25 -13.45 21.58
CA ARG A 162 -5.45 -14.88 21.91
C ARG A 162 -5.36 -15.17 23.42
N LYS A 163 -4.75 -14.27 24.20
CA LYS A 163 -4.56 -14.42 25.64
C LYS A 163 -5.74 -13.87 26.48
N ARG A 164 -6.72 -13.24 25.84
CA ARG A 164 -7.97 -12.76 26.44
C ARG A 164 -9.10 -13.70 26.05
#